data_AF-A0A6M1NFL7-F1
#
_entry.id   AF-A0A6M1NFL7-F1
#
_cell.length_a   1.000
_cell.length_b   1.000
_cell.length_c   1.000
_cell.angle_alpha   90.00
_cell.angle_beta   90.00
_cell.angle_gamma   90.00
#
_symmetry.space_group_name_H-M   'P 1'
#
loop_
_entity.id
_entity.type
_entity.pdbx_description
1 polymer ?
#
loop_
_entity_poly.entity_id
_entity_poly.type
_entity_poly.pdbx_seq_one_letter_code
_entity_poly.pdbx_strand_id
1 'polypeptide(L)'
;MKTLQTNTPWLIKDMAGELSGKHKIGIVVLLMLALFLFIGTILQFVDPTAGVLDIGILSVWLFGLLVGMAAIFCSLWLQEILWQPFKAFRKEFNYHFNQLTSWQQCIIYFSVLFLSLFAVLWALSIIL
;
A
#
# COMPACT_ATOMS: atom_id res chain seq x y z
N MET A 1 -0.46 -50.22 -23.90
CA MET A 1 -0.19 -48.81 -24.20
C MET A 1 -0.46 -48.01 -22.92
N LYS A 2 0.58 -47.61 -22.17
CA LYS A 2 0.41 -46.88 -20.89
C LYS A 2 0.49 -45.38 -21.19
N THR A 3 -0.62 -44.66 -21.04
CA THR A 3 -0.65 -43.20 -21.13
C THR A 3 -0.03 -42.61 -19.87
N LEU A 4 1.14 -41.98 -20.01
CA LEU A 4 1.78 -41.22 -18.94
C LEU A 4 0.91 -40.01 -18.59
N GLN A 5 0.20 -40.08 -17.47
CA GLN A 5 -0.29 -38.88 -16.78
C GLN A 5 0.92 -38.16 -16.17
N THR A 6 1.46 -37.19 -16.90
CA THR A 6 2.36 -36.18 -16.33
C THR A 6 1.57 -35.30 -15.38
N ASN A 7 1.43 -35.77 -14.13
CA ASN A 7 1.08 -34.93 -12.99
C ASN A 7 2.24 -33.95 -12.78
N THR A 8 1.96 -32.66 -12.92
CA THR A 8 2.85 -31.53 -12.68
C THR A 8 2.51 -30.84 -11.33
N PRO A 9 2.76 -31.47 -10.16
CA PRO A 9 2.48 -30.84 -8.87
C PRO A 9 3.49 -29.74 -8.50
N TRP A 10 4.68 -29.73 -9.09
CA TRP A 10 5.74 -28.76 -8.77
C TRP A 10 5.46 -27.37 -9.33
N LEU A 11 4.84 -27.29 -10.51
CA LEU A 11 4.57 -26.03 -11.21
C LEU A 11 3.47 -25.19 -10.53
N ILE A 12 2.54 -25.84 -9.84
CA ILE A 12 1.47 -25.20 -9.05
C ILE A 12 2.03 -24.63 -7.73
N LYS A 13 3.03 -25.31 -7.15
CA LYS A 13 3.61 -24.94 -5.85
C LYS A 13 4.54 -23.73 -5.95
N ASP A 14 5.28 -23.60 -7.05
CA ASP A 14 6.12 -22.41 -7.32
C ASP A 14 5.28 -21.17 -7.68
N MET A 15 4.20 -21.33 -8.47
CA MET A 15 3.28 -20.22 -8.75
C MET A 15 2.57 -19.69 -7.49
N ALA A 16 2.26 -20.55 -6.52
CA ALA A 16 1.66 -20.15 -5.26
C ALA A 16 2.62 -19.35 -4.34
N GLY A 17 3.94 -19.56 -4.47
CA GLY A 17 4.97 -18.87 -3.69
C GLY A 17 5.27 -17.44 -4.16
N GLU A 18 5.28 -17.22 -5.48
CA GLU A 18 5.48 -15.88 -6.08
C GLU A 18 4.23 -14.97 -5.99
N LEU A 19 3.07 -15.54 -5.68
CA LEU A 19 1.79 -14.85 -5.52
C LEU A 19 1.63 -14.09 -4.18
N SER A 20 2.69 -13.89 -3.41
CA SER A 20 2.56 -13.62 -1.97
C SER A 20 2.27 -12.15 -1.59
N GLY A 21 2.85 -11.16 -2.29
CA GLY A 21 2.77 -9.74 -1.89
C GLY A 21 2.08 -8.84 -2.91
N LYS A 22 2.61 -8.78 -4.14
CA LYS A 22 2.11 -7.88 -5.21
C LYS A 22 0.72 -8.27 -5.68
N HIS A 23 0.42 -9.57 -5.73
CA HIS A 23 -0.91 -10.08 -6.08
C HIS A 23 -1.96 -9.80 -5.00
N LYS A 24 -1.61 -9.80 -3.71
CA LYS A 24 -2.56 -9.43 -2.65
C LYS A 24 -3.04 -7.99 -2.79
N ILE A 25 -2.12 -7.07 -3.11
CA ILE A 25 -2.47 -5.66 -3.34
C ILE A 25 -3.38 -5.54 -4.57
N GLY A 26 -3.06 -6.24 -5.66
CA GLY A 26 -3.91 -6.29 -6.86
C GLY A 26 -5.31 -6.84 -6.58
N ILE A 27 -5.43 -7.90 -5.78
CA ILE A 27 -6.71 -8.49 -5.37
C ILE A 27 -7.51 -7.52 -4.51
N VAL A 28 -6.87 -6.82 -3.57
CA VAL A 28 -7.54 -5.81 -2.74
C VAL A 28 -8.06 -4.66 -3.58
N VAL A 29 -7.26 -4.16 -4.53
CA VAL A 29 -7.69 -3.09 -5.45
C VAL A 29 -8.86 -3.56 -6.33
N LEU A 30 -8.80 -4.79 -6.86
CA LEU A 30 -9.87 -5.37 -7.66
C LEU A 30 -11.18 -5.52 -6.86
N LEU A 31 -11.08 -6.03 -5.63
CA LEU A 31 -12.22 -6.17 -4.71
C LEU A 31 -12.84 -4.80 -4.40
N MET A 32 -12.00 -3.80 -4.14
CA MET A 32 -12.44 -2.44 -3.84
C MET A 32 -13.17 -1.80 -5.04
N LEU A 33 -12.70 -2.08 -6.26
CA LEU A 33 -13.32 -1.61 -7.49
C LEU A 33 -14.65 -2.33 -7.77
N ALA A 34 -14.72 -3.63 -7.51
CA ALA A 34 -15.97 -4.38 -7.58
C ALA A 34 -16.99 -3.87 -6.56
N LEU A 35 -16.56 -3.64 -5.31
CA LEU A 35 -17.41 -3.06 -4.27
C LEU A 35 -17.92 -1.68 -4.70
N PHE A 36 -17.05 -0.81 -5.21
CA PHE A 36 -17.43 0.50 -5.72
C PHE A 36 -18.53 0.44 -6.80
N LEU A 37 -18.44 -0.50 -7.74
CA LEU A 37 -19.43 -0.65 -8.82
C LEU A 37 -20.76 -1.23 -8.33
N PHE A 38 -20.73 -2.15 -7.37
CA PHE A 38 -21.92 -2.93 -6.98
C PHE A 38 -22.57 -2.51 -5.66
N ILE A 39 -21.92 -1.67 -4.84
CA ILE A 39 -22.44 -1.30 -3.50
C ILE A 39 -23.80 -0.62 -3.57
N GLY A 40 -24.06 0.22 -4.59
CA GLY A 40 -25.36 0.86 -4.79
C GLY A 40 -26.47 -0.16 -5.07
N THR A 41 -26.19 -1.15 -5.92
CA THR A 41 -27.15 -2.22 -6.26
C THR A 41 -27.39 -3.16 -5.08
N ILE A 42 -26.34 -3.49 -4.32
CA ILE A 42 -26.44 -4.30 -3.11
C ILE A 42 -27.32 -3.58 -2.07
N LEU A 43 -27.13 -2.27 -1.89
CA LEU A 43 -27.90 -1.49 -0.92
C LEU A 43 -29.39 -1.42 -1.28
N GLN A 44 -29.71 -1.27 -2.57
CA GLN A 44 -31.08 -1.29 -3.09
C GLN A 44 -31.74 -2.67 -3.01
N PHE A 45 -30.96 -3.75 -3.06
CA PHE A 45 -31.48 -5.10 -2.88
C PHE A 45 -31.86 -5.40 -1.42
N VAL A 46 -31.10 -4.86 -0.47
CA VAL A 46 -31.36 -5.03 0.97
C VAL A 46 -32.48 -4.11 1.44
N ASP A 47 -32.51 -2.87 0.95
CA ASP A 47 -33.56 -1.90 1.24
C ASP A 47 -34.02 -1.24 -0.07
N PRO A 48 -35.18 -1.65 -0.63
CA PRO A 48 -35.71 -1.08 -1.86
C PRO A 48 -36.16 0.38 -1.72
N THR A 49 -36.24 0.91 -0.50
CA THR A 49 -36.44 2.35 -0.24
C THR A 49 -35.14 3.14 -0.12
N ALA A 50 -33.97 2.47 -0.16
CA ALA A 50 -32.69 3.15 -0.21
C ALA A 50 -32.57 3.96 -1.51
N GLY A 51 -32.27 5.26 -1.37
CA GLY A 51 -32.01 6.14 -2.50
C GLY A 51 -30.85 5.64 -3.36
N VAL A 52 -30.88 5.98 -4.65
CA VAL A 52 -29.74 5.73 -5.55
C VAL A 52 -28.49 6.38 -4.95
N LEU A 53 -27.50 5.55 -4.62
CA LEU A 53 -26.26 6.04 -4.02
C LEU A 53 -25.53 6.90 -5.05
N ASP A 54 -25.19 8.14 -4.69
CA ASP A 54 -24.52 9.06 -5.61
C ASP A 54 -23.12 8.51 -5.96
N ILE A 55 -22.90 8.25 -7.25
CA ILE A 55 -21.61 7.79 -7.75
C ILE A 55 -20.50 8.81 -7.44
N GLY A 56 -20.85 10.10 -7.32
CA GLY A 56 -19.97 11.18 -6.93
C GLY A 56 -19.38 10.98 -5.53
N ILE A 57 -20.22 10.73 -4.51
CA ILE A 57 -19.74 10.56 -3.12
C ILE A 57 -18.88 9.29 -2.97
N LEU A 58 -19.24 8.21 -3.67
CA LEU A 58 -18.43 6.99 -3.72
C LEU A 58 -17.07 7.25 -4.36
N SER A 59 -17.02 8.08 -5.40
CA SER A 59 -15.78 8.37 -6.12
C SER A 59 -14.80 9.13 -5.23
N VAL A 60 -15.28 10.06 -4.39
CA VAL A 60 -14.47 10.78 -3.41
C VAL A 60 -13.82 9.81 -2.42
N TRP A 61 -14.57 8.82 -1.95
CA TRP A 61 -14.05 7.76 -1.07
C TRP A 61 -12.96 6.92 -1.74
N LEU A 62 -13.21 6.48 -2.98
CA LEU A 62 -12.26 5.69 -3.76
C LEU A 62 -10.98 6.48 -4.08
N PHE A 63 -11.12 7.73 -4.52
CA PHE A 63 -9.99 8.62 -4.77
C PHE A 63 -9.21 8.94 -3.50
N GLY A 64 -9.87 9.18 -2.38
CA GLY A 64 -9.21 9.39 -1.09
C GLY A 64 -8.35 8.20 -0.68
N LEU A 65 -8.86 6.97 -0.87
CA LEU A 65 -8.11 5.74 -0.62
C LEU A 65 -6.92 5.60 -1.58
N LEU A 66 -7.12 5.83 -2.88
CA LEU A 66 -6.04 5.76 -3.88
C LEU A 66 -4.94 6.79 -3.62
N VAL A 67 -5.32 8.03 -3.30
CA VAL A 67 -4.37 9.09 -2.94
C VAL A 67 -3.64 8.74 -1.65
N GLY A 68 -4.32 8.19 -0.65
CA GLY A 68 -3.70 7.70 0.58
C GLY A 68 -2.67 6.60 0.32
N MET A 69 -3.01 5.61 -0.51
CA MET A 69 -2.07 4.56 -0.91
C MET A 69 -0.87 5.16 -1.67
N ALA A 70 -1.13 6.05 -2.62
CA ALA A 70 -0.07 6.72 -3.38
C ALA A 70 0.85 7.54 -2.47
N ALA A 71 0.31 8.23 -1.46
CA ALA A 71 1.09 8.95 -0.47
C ALA A 71 1.99 8.01 0.34
N ILE A 72 1.47 6.88 0.81
CA ILE A 72 2.27 5.86 1.53
C ILE A 72 3.40 5.34 0.64
N PHE A 73 3.10 4.96 -0.61
CA PHE A 73 4.12 4.48 -1.54
C PHE A 73 5.19 5.55 -1.83
N CYS A 74 4.78 6.80 -2.01
CA CYS A 74 5.68 7.92 -2.23
C CYS A 74 6.58 8.15 -1.01
N SER A 75 6.03 8.11 0.20
CA SER A 75 6.80 8.21 1.45
C SER A 75 7.80 7.07 1.62
N LEU A 76 7.39 5.82 1.36
CA LEU A 76 8.30 4.67 1.42
C LEU A 76 9.42 4.77 0.37
N TRP A 77 9.08 5.23 -0.83
CA TRP A 77 10.05 5.43 -1.89
C TRP A 77 11.05 6.53 -1.55
N LEU A 78 10.57 7.66 -1.03
CA LEU A 78 11.41 8.76 -0.55
C LEU A 78 12.32 8.33 0.59
N GLN A 79 11.81 7.54 1.53
CA GLN A 79 12.61 6.93 2.59
C GLN A 79 13.68 6.00 2.01
N GLU A 80 13.36 5.15 1.04
CA GLU A 80 14.36 4.27 0.44
C GLU A 80 15.48 5.07 -0.24
N ILE A 81 15.17 6.18 -0.93
CA ILE A 81 16.19 7.07 -1.52
C ILE A 81 17.05 7.72 -0.43
N LEU A 82 16.43 8.23 0.64
CA LEU A 82 17.14 8.84 1.77
C LEU A 82 18.09 7.85 2.45
N TRP A 83 17.68 6.59 2.57
CA TRP A 83 18.40 5.52 3.27
C TRP A 83 19.28 4.66 2.35
N GLN A 84 19.28 4.87 1.03
CA GLN A 84 20.21 4.22 0.10
C GLN A 84 21.68 4.47 0.44
N PRO A 85 22.16 5.72 0.65
CA PRO A 85 23.57 5.97 0.98
C PRO A 85 23.99 5.35 2.33
N PHE A 86 23.03 5.15 3.24
CA PHE A 86 23.26 4.56 4.57
C PHE A 86 23.08 3.04 4.60
N LYS A 87 23.19 2.33 3.47
CA LYS A 87 22.93 0.89 3.37
C LYS A 87 23.76 0.03 4.34
N ALA A 88 25.02 0.41 4.60
CA ALA A 88 25.86 -0.28 5.58
C ALA A 88 25.39 -0.04 7.03
N PHE A 89 25.04 1.20 7.37
CA PHE A 89 24.45 1.57 8.66
C PHE A 89 23.09 0.88 8.90
N ARG A 90 22.32 0.64 7.82
CA ARG A 90 21.03 -0.05 7.88
C ARG A 90 21.12 -1.49 8.43
N LYS A 91 22.23 -2.20 8.18
CA LYS A 91 22.43 -3.59 8.63
C LYS A 91 22.50 -3.71 10.14
N GLU A 92 23.11 -2.74 10.80
CA GLU A 92 23.26 -2.70 12.27
C GLU A 92 22.42 -1.57 12.88
N PHE A 93 21.42 -1.08 12.15
CA PHE A 93 20.62 0.06 12.57
C PHE A 93 20.02 -0.18 13.95
N ASN A 94 19.40 -1.34 14.20
CA ASN A 94 18.82 -1.65 15.51
C ASN A 94 19.87 -1.68 16.63
N TYR A 95 21.08 -2.15 16.34
CA TYR A 95 22.17 -2.21 17.32
C TYR A 95 22.65 -0.80 17.69
N HIS A 96 22.88 0.06 16.69
CA HIS A 96 23.24 1.45 16.93
C HIS A 96 22.08 2.25 17.53
N PHE A 97 20.86 2.03 17.05
CA PHE A 97 19.65 2.74 17.48
C PHE A 97 19.33 2.48 18.95
N ASN A 98 19.47 1.24 19.43
CA ASN A 98 19.27 0.91 20.84
C ASN A 98 20.36 1.44 21.77
N GLN A 99 21.51 1.87 21.25
CA GLN A 99 22.53 2.55 22.05
C GLN A 99 22.23 4.04 22.24
N LEU A 100 21.37 4.62 21.40
CA LEU A 100 20.94 6.01 21.57
C LEU A 100 19.98 6.14 22.75
N THR A 101 20.08 7.27 23.43
CA THR A 101 19.11 7.65 24.44
C THR A 101 17.72 7.80 23.81
N SER A 102 16.66 7.53 24.57
CA SER A 102 15.27 7.65 24.10
C SER A 102 14.97 9.05 23.52
N TRP A 103 15.64 10.08 24.05
CA TRP A 103 15.56 11.45 23.54
C TRP A 103 16.15 11.59 22.13
N GLN A 104 17.31 11.00 21.86
CA GLN A 104 17.93 11.05 20.53
C GLN A 104 17.16 10.21 19.51
N GLN A 105 16.61 9.06 19.91
CA GLN A 105 15.71 8.27 19.08
C GLN A 105 14.49 9.10 18.66
N CYS A 106 13.90 9.82 19.62
CA CYS A 106 12.77 10.71 19.38
C CYS A 106 13.11 11.81 18.36
N ILE A 107 14.28 12.44 18.48
CA ILE A 107 14.76 13.44 17.51
C ILE A 107 14.84 12.84 16.10
N ILE A 108 15.41 11.63 15.94
CA ILE A 108 15.53 10.97 14.63
C ILE A 108 14.14 10.72 14.02
N TYR A 109 13.18 10.24 14.79
CA TYR A 109 11.80 10.05 14.32
C TYR A 109 11.16 11.36 13.86
N PHE A 110 11.27 12.42 14.67
CA PHE A 110 10.73 13.72 14.30
C PHE A 110 11.42 14.30 13.06
N SER A 111 12.73 14.18 12.93
CA SER A 111 13.46 14.64 11.74
C SER A 111 12.97 13.95 10.46
N VAL A 112 12.78 12.63 10.47
CA VAL A 112 12.25 11.89 9.31
C VAL A 112 10.81 12.32 9.01
N LEU A 113 9.98 12.52 10.03
CA LEU A 113 8.60 13.00 9.88
C LEU A 113 8.55 14.40 9.24
N PHE A 114 9.31 15.36 9.77
CA PHE A 114 9.34 16.73 9.25
C PHE A 114 9.88 16.79 7.82
N LEU A 115 10.88 15.98 7.48
CA LEU A 115 11.42 15.90 6.13
C LEU A 115 10.40 15.31 5.15
N SER A 116 9.64 14.29 5.57
CA SER A 116 8.53 13.74 4.78
C SER A 116 7.42 14.77 4.57
N LEU A 117 7.03 15.51 5.63
CA LEU A 117 6.03 16.57 5.54
C LEU A 117 6.49 17.69 4.60
N PHE A 118 7.74 18.11 4.70
CA PHE A 118 8.33 19.12 3.83
C PHE A 118 8.30 18.69 2.36
N ALA A 119 8.68 17.45 2.05
CA ALA A 119 8.63 16.92 0.70
C ALA A 119 7.20 16.92 0.12
N VAL A 120 6.19 16.59 0.94
CA VAL A 120 4.78 16.65 0.54
C VAL A 120 4.35 18.08 0.26
N LEU A 121 4.68 19.03 1.13
CA LEU A 121 4.36 20.46 0.92
C LEU A 121 5.03 21.00 -0.35
N TRP A 122 6.26 20.59 -0.62
CA TRP A 122 6.99 21.01 -1.80
C TRP A 122 6.37 20.44 -3.08
N ALA A 123 5.99 19.16 -3.08
CA ALA A 123 5.26 18.55 -4.19
C ALA A 123 3.91 19.24 -4.42
N LEU A 124 3.18 19.57 -3.35
CA LEU A 124 1.90 20.29 -3.43
C LEU A 124 2.09 21.71 -4.00
N SER A 125 3.17 22.40 -3.64
CA SER A 125 3.52 23.72 -4.17
C SER A 125 3.88 23.71 -5.66
N ILE A 126 4.28 22.57 -6.24
CA ILE A 126 4.52 22.46 -7.69
C ILE A 126 3.20 22.27 -8.45
N ILE A 127 2.23 21.61 -7.81
CA ILE A 127 0.96 21.24 -8.42
C ILE A 127 -0.04 22.40 -8.39
N LEU A 128 -0.01 23.22 -7.33
CA LEU A 128 -0.87 24.39 -7.13
C LEU A 128 -0.32 25.64 -7.83
#